data_AF-A0A502G5R5-F1
#
_entry.id   AF-A0A502G5R5-F1
#
_cell.length_a   1.000
_cell.length_b   1.000
_cell.length_c   1.000
_cell.angle_alpha   90.00
_cell.angle_beta   90.00
_cell.angle_gamma   90.00
#
_symmetry.space_group_name_H-M   'P 1'
#
loop_
_entity.id
_entity.type
_entity.pdbx_description
1 polymer ?
#
loop_
_entity_poly.entity_id
_entity_poly.type
_entity_poly.pdbx_seq_one_letter_code
_entity_poly.pdbx_strand_id
1 'polypeptide(L)'
;MPQISLHTPLGALTLSEEDGAIVALDWGQGRDRTETPLLRRAADQVQDYMDGLRTGFDLPLNPFGSPFRQRVWAALQAIPHGETRSYADIARALGTASRAVGGANGANPIPIIIPCHRVIGAGGAIGGYTGEGGLATKRWLLALERRTRRPRPAGADLLDDALSIPQEERRDRAPQEPRR
;
A
#
# COMPACT_ATOMS: atom_id res chain seq x y z
N MET A 1 8.43 -15.44 18.54
CA MET A 1 7.74 -14.23 18.04
C MET A 1 6.80 -14.74 16.98
N PRO A 2 5.48 -14.64 17.17
CA PRO A 2 4.50 -15.15 16.22
C PRO A 2 4.80 -14.70 14.78
N GLN A 3 4.61 -15.63 13.85
CA GLN A 3 4.97 -15.45 12.44
C GLN A 3 3.94 -16.13 11.53
N ILE A 4 3.70 -15.50 10.38
CA ILE A 4 2.97 -16.11 9.26
C ILE A 4 3.78 -15.91 7.98
N SER A 5 3.83 -16.95 7.15
CA SER A 5 4.49 -16.90 5.85
C SER A 5 3.48 -17.06 4.73
N LEU A 6 3.64 -16.29 3.67
CA LEU A 6 2.79 -16.32 2.48
C LEU A 6 3.62 -16.35 1.20
N HIS A 7 3.06 -16.97 0.16
CA HIS A 7 3.67 -16.97 -1.17
C HIS A 7 3.17 -15.78 -1.97
N THR A 8 4.10 -15.03 -2.55
CA THR A 8 3.79 -13.86 -3.37
C THR A 8 4.51 -13.95 -4.72
N PRO A 9 4.16 -13.10 -5.71
CA PRO A 9 4.93 -13.00 -6.95
C PRO A 9 6.41 -12.63 -6.77
N LEU A 10 6.77 -12.09 -5.61
CA LEU A 10 8.16 -11.74 -5.23
C LEU A 10 8.87 -12.85 -4.46
N GLY A 11 8.25 -14.02 -4.31
CA GLY A 11 8.73 -15.11 -3.48
C GLY A 11 7.97 -15.20 -2.16
N ALA A 12 8.49 -16.04 -1.25
CA ALA A 12 7.93 -16.16 0.09
C ALA A 12 8.21 -14.88 0.89
N LEU A 13 7.22 -14.40 1.62
CA LEU A 13 7.36 -13.33 2.60
C LEU A 13 6.94 -13.86 3.97
N THR A 14 7.50 -13.29 5.04
CA THR A 14 7.12 -13.62 6.42
C THR A 14 6.87 -12.36 7.21
N LEU A 15 5.71 -12.27 7.84
CA LEU A 15 5.35 -11.20 8.76
C LEU A 15 5.60 -11.66 10.19
N SER A 16 6.15 -10.77 11.02
CA SER A 16 6.37 -11.02 12.45
C SER A 16 5.60 -10.01 13.31
N GLU A 17 5.01 -10.50 14.39
CA GLU A 17 4.25 -9.71 15.36
C GLU A 17 4.88 -9.74 16.75
N GLU A 18 4.89 -8.57 17.41
CA GLU A 18 5.21 -8.43 18.83
C GLU A 18 4.24 -7.41 19.46
N ASP A 19 3.71 -7.72 20.65
CA ASP A 19 2.83 -6.85 21.42
C ASP A 19 1.65 -6.22 20.64
N GLY A 20 1.03 -7.00 19.74
CA GLY A 20 -0.13 -6.55 18.96
C GLY A 20 0.20 -5.62 17.79
N ALA A 21 1.47 -5.58 17.35
CA ALA A 21 1.92 -4.80 16.21
C ALA A 21 2.83 -5.60 15.28
N ILE A 22 2.78 -5.30 13.98
CA ILE A 22 3.74 -5.81 13.01
C ILE A 22 5.07 -5.10 13.22
N VAL A 23 6.13 -5.89 13.41
CA VAL A 23 7.48 -5.37 13.69
C VAL A 23 8.47 -5.66 12.57
N ALA A 24 8.21 -6.69 11.74
CA ALA A 24 9.06 -7.07 10.62
C ALA A 24 8.26 -7.66 9.44
N LEU A 25 8.79 -7.47 8.24
CA LEU A 25 8.48 -8.24 7.03
C LEU A 25 9.79 -8.73 6.41
N ASP A 26 10.02 -10.03 6.52
CA ASP A 26 11.23 -10.70 6.04
C ASP A 26 10.99 -11.40 4.71
N TRP A 27 12.04 -11.51 3.91
CA TRP A 27 12.06 -12.31 2.69
C TRP A 27 12.34 -13.78 3.05
N GLY A 28 11.61 -14.70 2.42
CA GLY A 28 11.69 -16.13 2.70
C GLY A 28 10.63 -16.64 3.69
N GLN A 29 10.77 -17.92 4.05
CA GLN A 29 9.87 -18.63 4.96
C GLN A 29 10.36 -18.49 6.41
N GLY A 30 9.41 -18.19 7.30
CA GLY A 30 9.60 -18.12 8.74
C GLY A 30 9.82 -19.51 9.34
N ARG A 31 10.43 -19.52 10.52
CA ARG A 31 10.66 -20.76 11.29
C ARG A 31 9.55 -20.99 12.31
N ASP A 32 9.02 -19.91 12.88
CA ASP A 32 7.86 -19.93 13.75
C ASP A 32 6.60 -19.88 12.85
N ARG A 33 5.60 -20.71 13.15
CA ARG A 33 4.31 -20.76 12.42
C ARG A 33 3.13 -20.47 13.34
N THR A 34 3.42 -19.80 14.46
CA THR A 34 2.39 -19.36 15.38
C THR A 34 1.67 -18.16 14.77
N GLU A 35 0.49 -18.42 14.22
CA GLU A 35 -0.37 -17.39 13.65
C GLU A 35 -1.22 -16.72 14.73
N THR A 36 -1.54 -15.45 14.50
CA THR A 36 -2.48 -14.65 15.30
C THR A 36 -3.55 -14.06 14.39
N PRO A 37 -4.65 -13.52 14.94
CA PRO A 37 -5.62 -12.76 14.16
C PRO A 37 -5.01 -11.54 13.45
N LEU A 38 -4.00 -10.88 14.04
CA LEU A 38 -3.32 -9.76 13.39
C LEU A 38 -2.48 -10.24 12.20
N LEU A 39 -1.69 -11.30 12.37
CA LEU A 39 -0.86 -11.85 11.30
C LEU A 39 -1.69 -12.32 10.11
N ARG A 40 -2.84 -12.97 10.34
CA ARG A 40 -3.78 -13.35 9.27
C ARG A 40 -4.28 -12.13 8.50
N ARG A 41 -4.76 -11.10 9.21
CA ARG A 41 -5.18 -9.84 8.58
C ARG A 41 -4.05 -9.18 7.79
N ALA A 42 -2.83 -9.22 8.30
CA ALA A 42 -1.67 -8.67 7.60
C ALA A 42 -1.33 -9.47 6.34
N ALA A 43 -1.38 -10.81 6.40
CA ALA A 43 -1.18 -11.67 5.24
C ALA A 43 -2.25 -11.42 4.16
N ASP A 44 -3.53 -11.32 4.54
CA ASP A 44 -4.62 -11.01 3.62
C ASP A 44 -4.40 -9.66 2.92
N GLN A 45 -4.05 -8.61 3.67
CA GLN A 45 -3.80 -7.30 3.09
C GLN A 45 -2.56 -7.27 2.18
N VAL A 46 -1.51 -8.02 2.52
CA VAL A 46 -0.33 -8.15 1.65
C VAL A 46 -0.72 -8.89 0.37
N GLN A 47 -1.52 -9.94 0.45
CA GLN A 47 -2.02 -10.65 -0.73
C GLN A 47 -2.86 -9.73 -1.63
N ASP A 48 -3.86 -9.04 -1.06
CA ASP A 48 -4.68 -8.05 -1.78
C ASP A 48 -3.82 -6.98 -2.48
N TYR A 49 -2.77 -6.53 -1.81
CA TYR A 49 -1.84 -5.55 -2.37
C TYR A 49 -1.08 -6.13 -3.56
N MET A 50 -0.53 -7.34 -3.44
CA MET A 50 0.19 -8.02 -4.52
C MET A 50 -0.70 -8.31 -5.74
N ASP A 51 -1.99 -8.53 -5.50
CA ASP A 51 -2.99 -8.75 -6.55
C ASP A 51 -3.54 -7.45 -7.15
N GLY A 52 -3.09 -6.29 -6.66
CA GLY A 52 -3.52 -4.98 -7.15
C GLY A 52 -4.97 -4.64 -6.78
N LEU A 53 -5.49 -5.23 -5.71
CA LEU A 53 -6.83 -5.01 -5.16
C LEU A 53 -6.85 -3.96 -4.04
N ARG A 54 -5.67 -3.61 -3.51
CA ARG A 54 -5.48 -2.69 -2.38
C ARG A 54 -4.38 -1.68 -2.64
N THR A 55 -4.57 -0.45 -2.15
CA THR A 55 -3.61 0.65 -2.30
C THR A 55 -2.93 1.07 -0.99
N GLY A 56 -3.28 0.49 0.16
CA GLY A 56 -2.70 0.86 1.45
C GLY A 56 -2.98 -0.17 2.54
N PHE A 57 -2.26 -0.07 3.65
CA PHE A 57 -2.34 -1.03 4.76
C PHE A 57 -3.00 -0.37 5.97
N ASP A 58 -3.94 -1.09 6.58
CA ASP A 58 -4.54 -0.75 7.88
C ASP A 58 -4.06 -1.78 8.90
N LEU A 59 -2.84 -1.55 9.40
CA LEU A 59 -2.13 -2.46 10.30
C LEU A 59 -1.40 -1.65 11.38
N PRO A 60 -1.45 -2.06 12.66
CA PRO A 60 -0.58 -1.49 13.69
C PRO A 60 0.87 -1.86 13.39
N LEU A 61 1.73 -0.85 13.20
CA LEU A 61 3.16 -1.05 12.95
C LEU A 61 3.99 -0.50 14.12
N ASN A 62 4.96 -1.28 14.59
CA ASN A 62 5.90 -0.84 15.63
C ASN A 62 7.34 -1.27 15.31
N PRO A 63 7.95 -0.77 14.21
CA PRO A 63 9.27 -1.19 13.80
C PRO A 63 10.36 -0.74 14.78
N PHE A 64 11.25 -1.67 15.15
CA PHE A 64 12.40 -1.37 16.00
C PHE A 64 13.47 -0.57 15.25
N GLY A 65 13.84 0.59 15.77
CA GLY A 65 14.87 1.44 15.17
C GLY A 65 15.19 2.67 16.00
N SER A 66 16.26 3.38 15.63
CA SER A 66 16.59 4.65 16.29
C SER A 66 15.48 5.69 16.05
N PRO A 67 15.35 6.72 16.92
CA PRO A 67 14.37 7.79 16.72
C PRO A 67 14.48 8.46 15.34
N PHE A 68 15.70 8.58 14.81
CA PHE A 68 15.92 9.08 13.45
C PHE A 68 15.30 8.16 12.39
N ARG A 69 15.54 6.84 12.47
CA ARG A 69 14.98 5.88 11.52
C ARG A 69 13.46 5.86 11.57
N GLN A 70 12.87 5.87 12.76
CA GLN A 70 11.42 5.93 12.93
C GLN A 70 10.81 7.17 12.27
N ARG A 71 11.44 8.35 12.41
CA ARG A 71 10.99 9.56 11.69
C ARG A 71 11.08 9.43 10.18
N VAL A 72 12.14 8.81 9.65
CA VAL A 72 12.25 8.55 8.22
C VAL A 72 11.15 7.60 7.77
N TRP A 73 10.94 6.47 8.46
CA TRP A 73 9.92 5.49 8.10
C TRP A 73 8.49 6.05 8.17
N ALA A 74 8.20 6.95 9.11
CA ALA A 74 6.94 7.69 9.13
C ALA A 74 6.79 8.58 7.88
N ALA A 75 7.86 9.27 7.46
CA ALA A 75 7.85 10.05 6.21
C ALA A 75 7.70 9.17 4.97
N LEU A 76 8.25 7.93 4.98
CA LEU A 76 8.05 6.97 3.88
C LEU A 76 6.58 6.55 3.76
N GLN A 77 5.93 6.23 4.89
CA GLN A 77 4.52 5.83 4.92
C GLN A 77 3.58 6.93 4.42
N ALA A 78 3.97 8.20 4.56
CA ALA A 78 3.20 9.33 4.04
C ALA A 78 3.26 9.46 2.51
N ILE A 79 4.10 8.70 1.80
CA ILE A 79 4.16 8.71 0.33
C ILE A 79 2.96 7.92 -0.21
N PRO A 80 2.04 8.54 -0.97
CA PRO A 80 0.87 7.85 -1.49
C PRO A 80 1.23 6.70 -2.44
N HIS A 81 0.34 5.73 -2.55
CA HIS A 81 0.46 4.65 -3.52
C HIS A 81 0.47 5.18 -4.96
N GLY A 82 1.39 4.67 -5.77
CA GLY A 82 1.59 5.10 -7.16
C GLY A 82 2.44 6.37 -7.29
N GLU A 83 2.77 7.03 -6.17
CA GLU A 83 3.64 8.20 -6.14
C GLU A 83 5.06 7.85 -5.70
N THR A 84 6.00 8.72 -6.07
CA THR A 84 7.39 8.62 -5.63
C THR A 84 7.86 9.94 -5.03
N ARG A 85 8.87 9.88 -4.17
CA ARG A 85 9.62 11.05 -3.69
C ARG A 85 11.11 10.81 -3.85
N SER A 86 11.89 11.88 -4.02
CA SER A 86 13.35 11.72 -4.02
C SER A 86 13.90 11.65 -2.60
N TYR A 87 15.10 11.08 -2.44
CA TYR A 87 15.83 11.16 -1.16
C TYR A 87 16.01 12.61 -0.69
N ALA A 88 16.16 13.56 -1.61
CA ALA A 88 16.32 14.98 -1.31
C ALA A 88 15.02 15.60 -0.78
N ASP A 89 13.86 15.16 -1.27
CA ASP A 89 12.56 15.67 -0.79
C ASP A 89 12.30 15.26 0.66
N ILE A 90 12.57 14.00 0.98
CA ILE A 90 12.44 13.48 2.35
C ILE A 90 13.47 14.16 3.27
N ALA A 91 14.71 14.31 2.80
CA ALA A 91 15.77 14.95 3.55
C ALA A 91 15.43 16.41 3.88
N ARG A 92 14.87 17.15 2.91
CA ARG A 92 14.39 18.52 3.10
C ARG A 92 13.25 18.58 4.11
N ALA A 93 12.27 17.69 4.01
CA ALA A 93 11.13 17.64 4.92
C ALA A 93 11.54 17.35 6.38
N LEU A 94 12.61 16.57 6.57
CA LEU A 94 13.10 16.16 7.90
C LEU A 94 14.29 16.99 8.42
N GLY A 95 14.76 17.99 7.67
CA GLY A 95 15.92 18.79 8.04
C GLY A 95 17.21 17.97 8.18
N THR A 96 17.47 17.04 7.25
CA THR A 96 18.62 16.14 7.29
C THR A 96 19.31 15.98 5.92
N ALA A 97 20.32 15.11 5.82
CA ALA A 97 21.03 14.83 4.58
C ALA A 97 20.43 13.63 3.83
N SER A 98 20.37 13.69 2.50
CA SER A 98 19.88 12.61 1.62
C SER A 98 20.57 11.27 1.87
N ARG A 99 21.87 11.28 2.19
CA ARG A 99 22.63 10.07 2.52
C ARG A 99 22.13 9.41 3.81
N ALA A 100 21.75 10.20 4.81
CA ALA A 100 21.20 9.69 6.06
C ALA A 100 19.82 9.06 5.83
N VAL A 101 18.99 9.69 4.99
CA VAL A 101 17.72 9.10 4.53
C VAL A 101 17.95 7.78 3.79
N GLY A 102 18.94 7.72 2.89
CA GLY A 102 19.30 6.49 2.16
C GLY A 102 19.63 5.33 3.10
N GLY A 103 20.43 5.60 4.14
CA GLY A 103 20.75 4.60 5.18
C GLY A 103 19.51 4.13 5.96
N ALA A 104 18.63 5.04 6.37
CA ALA A 104 17.39 4.68 7.07
C ALA A 104 16.38 3.94 6.17
N ASN A 105 16.29 4.32 4.89
CA ASN A 105 15.46 3.66 3.88
C ASN A 105 15.90 2.22 3.63
N GLY A 106 17.22 1.98 3.55
CA GLY A 106 17.78 0.63 3.38
C GLY A 106 17.62 -0.26 4.63
N ALA A 107 17.53 0.34 5.81
CA ALA A 107 17.35 -0.33 7.09
C ALA A 107 15.88 -0.54 7.49
N ASN A 108 14.93 -0.35 6.57
CA ASN A 108 13.51 -0.54 6.82
C ASN A 108 13.19 -2.01 7.16
N PRO A 109 12.67 -2.31 8.37
CA PRO A 109 12.37 -3.68 8.78
C PRO A 109 11.05 -4.21 8.23
N ILE A 110 10.17 -3.35 7.69
CA ILE A 110 8.86 -3.75 7.15
C ILE A 110 8.73 -3.27 5.70
N PRO A 111 9.55 -3.76 4.75
CA PRO A 111 9.45 -3.40 3.34
C PRO A 111 8.04 -3.69 2.78
N ILE A 112 7.71 -3.09 1.63
CA ILE A 112 6.37 -3.11 1.01
C ILE A 112 5.32 -2.31 1.80
N ILE A 113 5.12 -2.63 3.09
CA ILE A 113 4.17 -1.94 3.97
C ILE A 113 4.69 -0.54 4.32
N ILE A 114 5.93 -0.43 4.80
CA ILE A 114 6.68 0.83 4.83
C ILE A 114 7.32 0.97 3.44
N PRO A 115 6.87 1.92 2.59
CA PRO A 115 7.06 1.83 1.14
C PRO A 115 8.42 2.41 0.70
N CYS A 116 9.52 1.79 1.14
CA CYS A 116 10.89 2.21 0.81
C CYS A 116 11.21 2.09 -0.70
N HIS A 117 10.42 1.34 -1.47
CA HIS A 117 10.49 1.27 -2.93
C HIS A 117 9.99 2.54 -3.64
N ARG A 118 9.20 3.39 -2.96
CA ARG A 118 8.71 4.67 -3.50
C ARG A 118 9.74 5.80 -3.44
N VAL A 119 10.89 5.58 -2.80
CA VAL A 119 11.98 6.56 -2.74
C VAL A 119 12.97 6.34 -3.88
N ILE A 120 13.21 7.36 -4.68
CA ILE A 120 14.09 7.29 -5.86
C ILE A 120 15.19 8.35 -5.83
N GLY A 121 16.18 8.21 -6.69
CA GLY A 121 17.22 9.20 -6.92
C GLY A 121 16.69 10.46 -7.62
N ALA A 122 17.53 11.48 -7.69
CA ALA A 122 17.22 12.71 -8.42
C ALA A 122 16.95 12.43 -9.92
N GLY A 123 16.12 13.27 -10.55
CA GLY A 123 15.82 13.17 -11.98
C GLY A 123 15.06 11.89 -12.39
N GLY A 124 14.45 11.17 -11.44
CA GLY A 124 13.70 9.95 -11.72
C GLY A 124 14.53 8.66 -11.73
N ALA A 125 15.83 8.74 -11.38
CA ALA A 125 16.69 7.57 -11.32
C ALA A 125 16.19 6.59 -10.26
N ILE A 126 15.98 5.32 -10.59
CA ILE A 126 15.35 4.35 -9.67
C ILE A 126 16.13 4.15 -8.36
N GLY A 127 17.43 4.44 -8.32
CA GLY A 127 18.28 4.25 -7.14
C GLY A 127 18.48 2.77 -6.79
N GLY A 128 18.84 2.47 -5.55
CA GLY A 128 19.03 1.11 -5.02
C GLY A 128 17.78 0.52 -4.36
N TYR A 129 17.83 -0.79 -4.05
CA TYR A 129 16.85 -1.50 -3.22
C TYR A 129 17.52 -2.63 -2.44
N THR A 130 17.22 -2.75 -1.16
CA THR A 130 17.86 -3.74 -0.25
C THR A 130 17.06 -5.03 -0.10
N GLY A 131 15.80 -5.08 -0.56
CA GLY A 131 15.00 -6.29 -0.50
C GLY A 131 15.47 -7.38 -1.47
N GLU A 132 15.02 -8.62 -1.25
CA GLU A 132 15.32 -9.76 -2.12
C GLU A 132 14.92 -9.45 -3.57
N GLY A 133 15.74 -9.88 -4.53
CA GLY A 133 15.60 -9.51 -5.95
C GLY A 133 16.01 -8.08 -6.30
N GLY A 134 16.38 -7.24 -5.32
CA GLY A 134 16.98 -5.93 -5.51
C GLY A 134 16.16 -5.02 -6.43
N LEU A 135 16.80 -4.50 -7.48
CA LEU A 135 16.13 -3.56 -8.40
C LEU A 135 14.96 -4.18 -9.17
N ALA A 136 14.97 -5.49 -9.42
CA ALA A 136 13.86 -6.15 -10.10
C ALA A 136 12.58 -6.04 -9.27
N THR A 137 12.69 -6.31 -7.97
CA THR A 137 11.61 -6.19 -6.97
C THR A 137 11.10 -4.75 -6.88
N LYS A 138 12.00 -3.77 -6.81
CA LYS A 138 11.60 -2.35 -6.78
C LYS A 138 10.84 -1.94 -8.05
N ARG A 139 11.30 -2.36 -9.24
CA ARG A 139 10.60 -2.10 -10.51
C ARG A 139 9.23 -2.77 -10.54
N TRP A 140 9.16 -4.01 -10.08
CA TRP A 140 7.92 -4.77 -10.03
C TRP A 140 6.89 -4.09 -9.14
N LEU A 141 7.27 -3.69 -7.92
CA LEU A 141 6.39 -2.96 -7.00
C LEU A 141 5.92 -1.62 -7.59
N LEU A 142 6.83 -0.83 -8.16
CA LEU A 142 6.47 0.43 -8.82
C LEU A 142 5.56 0.22 -10.04
N ALA A 143 5.71 -0.90 -10.76
CA ALA A 143 4.86 -1.22 -11.90
C ALA A 143 3.48 -1.74 -11.47
N LEU A 144 3.42 -2.55 -10.41
CA LEU A 144 2.19 -2.98 -9.75
C LEU A 144 1.36 -1.75 -9.37
N GLU A 145 1.94 -0.82 -8.61
CA GLU A 145 1.22 0.37 -8.13
C GLU A 145 0.70 1.28 -9.25
N ARG A 146 1.33 1.27 -10.44
CA ARG A 146 0.83 2.01 -11.61
C ARG A 146 -0.34 1.34 -12.30
N ARG A 147 -0.50 0.03 -12.12
CA ARG A 147 -1.53 -0.81 -12.76
C ARG A 147 -2.70 -1.10 -11.84
N THR A 148 -2.51 -1.01 -10.52
CA THR A 148 -3.55 -1.13 -9.50
C THR A 148 -4.70 -0.18 -9.83
N ARG A 149 -5.88 -0.73 -10.13
CA ARG A 149 -7.08 0.07 -10.28
C ARG A 149 -7.46 0.59 -8.90
N ARG A 150 -7.68 1.89 -8.77
CA ARG A 150 -8.26 2.45 -7.54
C ARG A 150 -9.59 1.69 -7.29
N PRO A 151 -9.78 1.05 -6.13
CA PRO A 151 -11.02 0.34 -5.87
C PRO A 151 -12.18 1.33 -6.02
N ARG A 152 -13.14 0.98 -6.87
CA ARG A 152 -14.34 1.80 -7.09
C ARG A 152 -15.07 1.86 -5.75
N PRO A 153 -15.47 3.04 -5.25
CA PRO A 153 -16.20 3.12 -3.98
C PRO A 153 -17.44 2.22 -4.07
N ALA A 154 -17.64 1.39 -3.04
CA ALA A 154 -18.85 0.59 -2.90
C ALA A 154 -20.06 1.54 -2.91
N GLY A 155 -20.92 1.44 -3.92
CA GLY A 155 -22.09 2.30 -4.10
C GLY A 155 -22.17 3.05 -5.44
N ALA A 156 -21.15 2.98 -6.31
CA ALA A 156 -21.22 3.61 -7.64
C ALA A 156 -22.14 2.89 -8.65
N ASP A 157 -22.69 1.71 -8.35
CA ASP A 157 -23.68 1.03 -9.20
C ASP A 157 -25.07 1.68 -9.16
N LEU A 158 -25.43 2.37 -8.07
CA LEU A 158 -26.79 2.92 -7.92
C LEU A 158 -27.02 4.22 -8.69
N LEU A 159 -25.96 4.92 -9.10
CA LEU A 159 -26.06 6.17 -9.87
C LEU A 159 -26.10 5.92 -11.39
N ASP A 160 -25.42 4.88 -11.88
CA ASP A 160 -25.45 4.51 -13.30
C ASP A 160 -26.79 3.86 -13.70
N ASP A 161 -27.43 3.11 -12.78
CA ASP A 161 -28.77 2.53 -13.00
C ASP A 161 -29.88 3.60 -12.98
N ALA A 162 -29.75 4.65 -12.17
CA ALA A 162 -30.74 5.72 -12.07
C ALA A 162 -30.77 6.67 -13.29
N LEU A 163 -29.68 6.70 -14.08
CA LEU A 163 -29.58 7.52 -15.29
C LEU A 163 -29.95 6.75 -16.58
N SER A 164 -30.33 5.47 -16.46
CA SER A 164 -30.72 4.61 -17.58
C SER A 164 -32.24 4.50 -17.80
N ILE A 165 -33.06 5.36 -17.18
CA ILE A 165 -34.51 5.37 -17.42
C ILE A 165 -34.79 5.98 -18.81
N PRO A 166 -35.44 5.25 -19.75
CA PRO A 166 -35.86 5.80 -21.04
C PRO A 166 -36.81 6.99 -20.86
N GLN A 167 -36.63 8.04 -21.65
CA GLN A 167 -37.37 9.31 -21.59
C GLN A 167 -38.88 9.22 -21.96
N GLU A 168 -39.43 8.03 -22.17
CA GLU A 168 -40.78 7.86 -22.74
C GLU A 168 -41.95 7.97 -21.74
N GLU A 169 -41.73 7.89 -20.42
CA GLU A 169 -42.85 7.89 -19.44
C GLU A 169 -43.27 9.27 -18.89
N ARG A 170 -42.82 10.39 -19.50
CA ARG A 170 -43.22 11.76 -19.05
C ARG A 170 -44.35 12.42 -19.86
N ARG A 171 -45.00 11.71 -20.77
CA ARG A 171 -46.22 12.13 -21.49
C ARG A 171 -47.16 10.93 -21.41
N ASP A 172 -48.25 10.87 -20.66
CA ASP A 172 -49.36 11.81 -20.58
C ASP A 172 -50.13 11.58 -19.26
N ARG A 173 -50.04 12.54 -18.34
CA ARG A 173 -51.09 12.78 -17.34
C ARG A 173 -51.66 14.17 -17.62
N ALA A 174 -52.59 14.24 -18.57
CA ALA A 174 -53.52 15.36 -18.66
C ALA A 174 -54.78 15.01 -17.84
N PRO A 175 -55.26 15.89 -16.95
CA PRO A 175 -56.52 15.68 -16.26
C PRO A 175 -57.69 15.87 -17.23
N GLN A 176 -58.55 14.86 -17.40
CA GLN A 176 -59.82 15.04 -18.08
C GLN A 176 -60.82 15.68 -17.11
N GLU A 177 -61.29 16.89 -17.43
CA GLU A 177 -62.42 17.54 -16.77
C GLU A 177 -63.74 16.83 -17.12
N PRO A 178 -64.71 16.75 -16.20
CA PRO A 178 -66.00 16.12 -16.47
C PRO A 178 -66.93 17.11 -17.18
N ARG A 179 -67.50 16.71 -18.33
CA ARG A 179 -68.63 17.41 -18.96
C ARG A 179 -69.96 16.73 -18.60
N ARG A 180 -70.95 17.56 -18.30
CA ARG A 180 -72.36 17.23 -18.07
C ARG A 180 -73.04 16.71 -19.33
#